data_AF-A0A1A8Q3J6-F1
#
_entry.id   AF-A0A1A8Q3J6-F1
#
_cell.length_a   1.000
_cell.length_b   1.000
_cell.length_c   1.000
_cell.angle_alpha   90.00
_cell.angle_beta   90.00
_cell.angle_gamma   90.00
#
_symmetry.space_group_name_H-M   'P 1'
#
loop_
_entity.id
_entity.type
_entity.pdbx_description
1 polymer ?
#
loop_
_entity_poly.entity_id
_entity_poly.type
_entity_poly.pdbx_seq_one_letter_code
_entity_poly.pdbx_strand_id
1 'polypeptide(L)'
;MAGDASTELLFLETFKHQSAELTNVDVVRFPCGVLVTEVRVIPPGIKAHSNLPDSRAFGETSPHAFQLELFFNNVAKPNSPTFHRLGSLEYDENKSIV
;
A
#
# COMPACT_ATOMS: atom_id res chain seq x y z
N MET A 1 -2.41 15.53 -27.05
CA MET A 1 -1.89 15.65 -25.68
C MET A 1 -2.55 14.54 -24.88
N ALA A 2 -1.82 13.46 -24.57
CA ALA A 2 -2.34 12.40 -23.71
C ALA A 2 -2.42 13.00 -22.30
N GLY A 3 -3.63 13.32 -21.84
CA GLY A 3 -3.81 13.69 -20.45
C GLY A 3 -3.37 12.49 -19.63
N ASP A 4 -2.38 12.70 -18.75
CA ASP A 4 -2.07 11.75 -17.69
C ASP A 4 -3.40 11.36 -17.05
N ALA A 5 -3.80 10.09 -17.21
CA ALA A 5 -4.96 9.57 -16.52
C ALA A 5 -4.65 9.77 -15.04
N SER A 6 -5.30 10.76 -14.42
CA SER A 6 -4.98 11.21 -13.07
C SER A 6 -5.20 10.03 -12.13
N THR A 7 -4.12 9.37 -11.74
CA THR A 7 -4.14 8.29 -10.76
C THR A 7 -4.67 8.88 -9.47
N GLU A 8 -5.87 8.45 -9.06
CA GLU A 8 -6.51 8.92 -7.84
C GLU A 8 -5.91 8.20 -6.63
N LEU A 9 -5.57 8.95 -5.58
CA LEU A 9 -5.16 8.37 -4.31
C LEU A 9 -6.36 7.70 -3.64
N LEU A 10 -6.44 6.37 -3.72
CA LEU A 10 -7.53 5.61 -3.12
C LEU A 10 -7.44 5.55 -1.59
N PHE A 11 -6.22 5.42 -1.05
CA PHE A 11 -5.98 5.24 0.39
C PHE A 11 -4.52 5.54 0.73
N LEU A 12 -4.30 6.09 1.93
CA LEU A 12 -2.98 6.27 2.54
C LEU A 12 -3.11 6.11 4.05
N GLU A 13 -2.34 5.20 4.64
CA GLU A 13 -2.31 5.01 6.08
C GLU A 13 -0.97 4.43 6.55
N THR A 14 -0.69 4.57 7.84
CA THR A 14 0.42 3.92 8.53
C THR A 14 -0.11 2.78 9.40
N PHE A 15 0.31 1.55 9.11
CA PHE A 15 -0.04 0.37 9.90
C PHE A 15 0.95 0.19 11.06
N LYS A 16 0.43 -0.06 12.27
CA LYS A 16 1.23 -0.27 13.49
C LYS A 16 0.79 -1.57 14.17
N HIS A 17 1.72 -2.45 14.46
CA HIS A 17 1.47 -3.73 15.14
C HIS A 17 2.17 -3.74 16.50
N GLN A 18 1.46 -4.13 17.57
CA GLN A 18 2.00 -4.14 18.93
C GLN A 18 2.84 -5.38 19.25
N SER A 19 2.71 -6.44 18.46
CA SER A 19 3.29 -7.76 18.74
C SER A 19 4.35 -8.11 17.69
N ALA A 20 5.39 -8.82 18.12
CA ALA A 20 6.36 -9.45 17.23
C ALA A 20 5.79 -10.76 16.64
N GLU A 21 4.58 -10.70 16.08
CA GLU A 21 4.06 -11.83 15.32
C GLU A 21 4.88 -12.01 14.04
N LEU A 22 5.01 -13.25 13.60
CA LEU A 22 5.77 -13.61 12.39
C LEU A 22 5.17 -13.01 11.12
N THR A 23 3.87 -12.70 11.13
CA THR A 23 3.16 -12.14 9.97
C THR A 23 2.03 -11.24 10.44
N ASN A 24 2.09 -9.97 10.07
CA ASN A 24 1.02 -9.01 10.33
C ASN A 24 0.08 -8.93 9.13
N VAL A 25 -1.22 -8.83 9.39
CA VAL A 25 -2.26 -8.77 8.35
C VAL A 25 -3.15 -7.57 8.57
N ASP A 26 -3.24 -6.73 7.54
CA ASP A 26 -4.11 -5.56 7.50
C ASP A 26 -5.13 -5.67 6.37
N VAL A 27 -6.35 -5.19 6.61
CA VAL A 27 -7.45 -5.25 5.65
C VAL A 27 -7.96 -3.85 5.37
N VAL A 28 -7.85 -3.41 4.11
CA VAL A 28 -8.44 -2.16 3.62
C VAL A 28 -9.75 -2.47 2.91
N ARG A 29 -10.83 -1.81 3.34
CA ARG A 29 -12.15 -1.93 2.69
C ARG A 29 -12.53 -0.61 2.05
N PHE A 30 -12.76 -0.65 0.74
CA PHE A 30 -13.30 0.47 0.00
C PHE A 30 -14.83 0.46 0.01
N PRO A 31 -15.49 1.63 -0.09
CA PRO A 31 -16.96 1.71 -0.13
C PRO A 31 -17.56 1.17 -1.43
N CYS A 32 -16.75 1.06 -2.49
CA CYS A 32 -17.13 0.53 -3.79
C CYS A 32 -15.96 -0.25 -4.42
N GLY A 33 -16.20 -0.91 -5.56
CA GLY A 33 -15.15 -1.57 -6.31
C GLY A 33 -14.14 -0.55 -6.85
N VAL A 34 -12.86 -0.80 -6.62
CA VAL A 34 -11.76 0.06 -7.08
C VAL A 34 -10.83 -0.71 -8.02
N LEU A 35 -10.17 0.02 -8.91
CA LEU A 35 -9.08 -0.50 -9.74
C LEU A 35 -7.75 -0.09 -9.10
N VAL A 36 -7.03 -1.04 -8.53
CA VAL A 36 -5.69 -0.80 -7.98
C VAL A 36 -4.67 -0.96 -9.08
N THR A 37 -4.02 0.12 -9.49
CA THR A 37 -2.96 0.12 -10.50
C THR A 37 -1.56 0.12 -9.89
N GLU A 38 -1.44 0.63 -8.66
CA GLU A 38 -0.15 0.82 -7.99
C GLU A 38 -0.32 0.72 -6.47
N VAL A 39 0.67 0.14 -5.80
CA VAL A 39 0.83 0.16 -4.35
C VAL A 39 2.26 0.57 -4.04
N ARG A 40 2.44 1.55 -3.14
CA ARG A 40 3.75 2.06 -2.73
C ARG A 40 3.93 1.97 -1.23
N VAL A 41 5.14 1.59 -0.81
CA VAL A 41 5.62 1.88 0.55
C VAL A 41 6.20 3.30 0.52
N ILE A 42 5.77 4.14 1.47
CA ILE A 42 6.27 5.51 1.60
C ILE A 42 7.21 5.57 2.80
N PRO A 43 8.52 5.80 2.57
CA PRO A 43 9.46 6.01 3.66
C PRO A 43 9.20 7.31 4.43
N PRO A 44 9.68 7.42 5.67
CA PRO A 44 9.60 8.64 6.45
C PRO A 44 10.17 9.85 5.70
N GLY A 45 9.42 10.95 5.68
CA GLY A 45 9.87 12.22 5.10
C GLY A 45 9.75 12.32 3.57
N ILE A 46 9.23 11.29 2.90
CA ILE A 46 8.99 11.31 1.45
C ILE A 46 7.55 11.76 1.15
N LYS A 47 7.38 12.57 0.10
CA LYS A 47 6.05 13.00 -0.36
C LYS A 47 5.29 11.82 -0.98
N ALA A 48 4.21 11.40 -0.33
CA ALA A 48 3.39 10.27 -0.78
C ALA A 48 2.62 10.53 -2.09
N HIS A 49 2.07 11.74 -2.27
CA HIS A 49 1.27 12.10 -3.44
C HIS A 49 1.26 13.61 -3.69
N SER A 50 1.12 14.04 -4.94
CA SER A 50 1.09 15.46 -5.35
C SER A 50 -0.01 16.26 -4.63
N ASN A 51 -1.15 15.62 -4.40
CA ASN A 51 -2.34 16.22 -3.80
C ASN A 51 -2.29 16.29 -2.27
N LEU A 52 -1.20 15.83 -1.63
CA LEU A 52 -1.03 15.89 -0.18
C LEU A 52 -0.11 17.06 0.21
N PRO A 53 -0.38 17.73 1.34
CA PRO A 53 0.47 18.80 1.84
C PRO A 53 1.85 18.27 2.24
N ASP A 54 2.90 19.06 1.98
CA ASP A 54 4.29 18.68 2.25
C ASP A 54 4.62 18.62 3.76
N SER A 55 3.78 19.23 4.62
CA SER A 55 4.06 19.39 6.05
C SER A 55 3.75 18.17 6.92
N ARG A 56 3.17 17.11 6.35
CA ARG A 56 2.86 15.88 7.07
C ARG A 56 3.90 14.84 6.67
N ALA A 57 4.76 14.46 7.61
CA ALA A 57 5.58 13.27 7.44
C ALA A 57 4.61 12.08 7.31
N PHE A 58 4.48 11.57 6.10
CA PHE A 58 3.73 10.35 5.82
C PHE A 58 4.72 9.21 5.75
N GLY A 59 4.35 8.07 6.36
CA GLY A 59 5.21 6.90 6.40
C GLY A 59 6.02 6.81 7.70
N GLU A 60 5.89 5.67 8.36
CA GLU A 60 6.84 5.13 9.33
C GLU A 60 7.10 3.70 8.88
N THR A 61 8.34 3.37 8.52
CA THR A 61 8.74 1.99 8.22
C THR A 61 9.57 1.46 9.37
N SER A 62 8.92 0.75 10.29
CA SER A 62 9.58 0.03 11.39
C SER A 62 8.99 -1.39 11.43
N PRO A 63 9.77 -2.43 11.13
CA PRO A 63 11.21 -2.44 10.84
C PRO A 63 11.59 -1.77 9.49
N HIS A 64 12.88 -1.46 9.32
CA HIS A 64 13.43 -0.84 8.11
C HIS A 64 13.56 -1.81 6.92
N ALA A 65 13.31 -3.10 7.13
CA ALA A 65 13.26 -4.11 6.08
C ALA A 65 12.13 -5.12 6.36
N PHE A 66 11.33 -5.42 5.35
CA PHE A 66 10.20 -6.34 5.43
C PHE A 66 9.75 -6.81 4.05
N GLN A 67 9.02 -7.91 4.01
CA GLN A 67 8.33 -8.40 2.82
C GLN A 67 6.84 -8.17 2.96
N LEU A 68 6.20 -7.62 1.92
CA LEU A 68 4.75 -7.50 1.81
C LEU A 68 4.22 -8.49 0.78
N GLU A 69 3.11 -9.10 1.11
CA GLU A 69 2.25 -9.79 0.15
C GLU A 69 0.90 -9.08 0.09
N LEU A 70 0.45 -8.79 -1.12
CA LEU A 70 -0.77 -8.04 -1.37
C LEU A 70 -1.80 -8.96 -1.98
N PHE A 71 -3.01 -8.91 -1.44
CA PHE A 71 -4.14 -9.69 -1.89
C PHE A 71 -5.36 -8.80 -2.05
N PHE A 72 -6.26 -9.17 -2.97
CA PHE A 72 -7.50 -8.45 -3.21
C PHE A 72 -8.67 -9.41 -3.36
N ASN A 73 -9.86 -8.95 -2.96
CA ASN A 73 -11.08 -9.67 -3.23
C ASN A 73 -11.57 -9.31 -4.65
N ASN A 74 -11.74 -10.30 -5.51
CA ASN A 74 -12.22 -10.07 -6.87
C ASN A 74 -13.75 -9.96 -6.89
N VAL A 75 -14.25 -8.73 -6.94
CA VAL A 75 -15.70 -8.44 -6.98
C VAL A 75 -16.42 -9.03 -8.21
N ALA A 76 -15.70 -9.32 -9.30
CA ALA A 76 -16.26 -10.01 -10.47
C ALA A 76 -16.46 -11.52 -10.24
N LYS A 77 -15.94 -12.07 -9.14
CA LYS A 77 -16.08 -13.47 -8.74
C LYS A 77 -16.59 -13.56 -7.29
N PRO A 78 -17.85 -13.17 -7.02
CA PRO A 78 -18.38 -13.04 -5.66
C PRO A 78 -18.41 -14.35 -4.86
N ASN A 79 -18.40 -15.50 -5.55
CA ASN A 79 -18.41 -16.82 -4.91
C ASN A 79 -16.99 -17.40 -4.73
N SER A 80 -15.93 -16.64 -5.02
CA SER A 80 -14.55 -17.08 -4.77
C SER A 80 -14.31 -17.12 -3.26
N PRO A 81 -13.93 -18.28 -2.68
CA PRO A 81 -13.71 -18.39 -1.24
C PRO A 81 -12.38 -17.77 -0.79
N THR A 82 -11.54 -17.31 -1.72
CA THR A 82 -10.19 -16.83 -1.44
C THR A 82 -9.89 -15.48 -2.11
N PHE A 83 -9.01 -14.71 -1.47
CA PHE A 83 -8.41 -13.53 -2.07
C PHE A 83 -7.43 -13.92 -3.18
N HIS A 84 -7.38 -13.09 -4.22
CA HIS A 84 -6.42 -13.24 -5.31
C HIS A 84 -5.14 -12.47 -4.97
N ARG A 85 -3.97 -13.06 -5.25
CA ARG A 85 -2.68 -12.37 -5.06
C ARG A 85 -2.54 -11.24 -6.08
N LEU A 86 -2.33 -10.02 -5.59
CA LEU A 86 -2.02 -8.84 -6.39
C LEU A 86 -0.52 -8.80 -6.73
N GLY A 87 0.32 -9.10 -5.74
CA GLY A 87 1.78 -9.04 -5.90
C GLY A 87 2.51 -9.16 -4.56
N SER A 88 3.83 -8.97 -4.60
CA SER A 88 4.67 -8.87 -3.42
C SER A 88 5.72 -7.79 -3.61
N LEU A 89 6.15 -7.19 -2.50
CA LEU A 89 7.20 -6.18 -2.46
C LEU A 89 8.20 -6.57 -1.36
N GLU A 90 9.48 -6.59 -1.69
CA GLU A 90 10.54 -6.62 -0.70
C GLU A 90 11.02 -5.19 -0.49
N TYR A 91 10.89 -4.70 0.74
CA TYR A 91 11.34 -3.39 1.13
C TYR A 91 12.57 -3.51 2.02
N ASP A 92 13.62 -2.77 1.68
CA ASP A 92 14.82 -2.61 2.49
C ASP A 92 15.23 -1.14 2.35
N GLU A 93 15.11 -0.36 3.43
CA GLU A 93 15.36 1.08 3.40
C GLU A 93 16.74 1.44 2.79
N ASN A 94 17.76 0.61 3.04
CA ASN A 94 19.12 0.83 2.56
C ASN A 94 19.35 0.40 1.10
N LYS A 95 18.38 -0.25 0.46
CA LYS A 95 18.44 -0.66 -0.97
C LYS A 95 17.37 -0.01 -1.81
N SER A 96 16.23 0.32 -1.21
CA SER A 96 15.03 0.80 -1.89
C SER A 96 14.96 2.33 -1.97
N ILE A 97 15.74 3.07 -1.17
CA ILE A 97 15.76 4.55 -1.15
C ILE A 97 17.02 5.14 -1.80
N VAL A 98 18.08 4.35 -1.97
CA VAL A 98 19.38 4.83 -2.48
C VAL A 98 19.40 4.96 -4.00
#